data_AF-A0A5J4NWL5-F1
#
_entry.id   AF-A0A5J4NWL5-F1
#
_cell.length_a   1.000
_cell.length_b   1.000
_cell.length_c   1.000
_cell.angle_alpha   90.00
_cell.angle_beta   90.00
_cell.angle_gamma   90.00
#
_symmetry.space_group_name_H-M   'P 1'
#
loop_
_entity.id
_entity.type
_entity.pdbx_description
1 polymer ?
#
loop_
_entity_poly.entity_id
_entity_poly.type
_entity_poly.pdbx_seq_one_letter_code
_entity_poly.pdbx_strand_id
1 'polypeptide(L)'
;MFDGQSYCWGPGSELCQKMLKCRNNPQKYCVDGPASDQYCDEECLGGCENSPGNCRACKNAENAGKCVNQCPPEFVVNPVDSRTIRNKDFRYNFHDICVQRCPAPFLKSKTYCVIECDYTRETPVNDTCQACPPEGCPEHCTQESIFGRRGFAILDSPALRKFKSCVHFTGMIYVSEESFRGSRNVTDPIRDLNLLWNLRKLRAIVGSIYMDLRGAPQELTNLTFFENLQSLVLESRGASSGTVLQILNGKNVEMLGFKLLTHIDGPVFLENMTKLCYLDALKKMTLYRDRNVSTSEQCARRNAFCHSECLPELGCWGPGANMCLHCCNLQAGTHCVSECTDQPGFYELPDESRTKSGALLHGTRDHGQPFCRTLPISGSQQDHLSDAMIRASKLPAKQCGRCHDECAETCYGPGSHECKGKCKHFQ
;
A
#
# COMPACT_ATOMS: atom_id res chain seq x y z
N MET A 1 15.88 46.63 10.84
CA MET A 1 15.57 47.78 9.96
C MET A 1 16.22 47.60 8.60
N PHE A 2 15.43 47.15 7.63
CA PHE A 2 15.64 47.51 6.23
C PHE A 2 14.83 48.80 6.04
N ASP A 3 15.46 49.89 5.61
CA ASP A 3 14.78 51.18 5.32
C ASP A 3 14.09 51.91 6.49
N GLY A 4 14.46 51.62 7.74
CA GLY A 4 13.93 52.34 8.91
C GLY A 4 12.47 52.06 9.26
N GLN A 5 11.76 51.23 8.50
CA GLN A 5 10.38 50.80 8.79
C GLN A 5 10.37 49.41 9.43
N SER A 6 9.48 49.22 10.40
CA SER A 6 9.22 47.93 11.05
C SER A 6 7.83 47.45 10.63
N TYR A 7 7.77 46.24 10.09
CA TYR A 7 6.53 45.64 9.62
C TYR A 7 6.12 44.52 10.58
N CYS A 8 4.82 44.25 10.70
CA CYS A 8 4.29 43.18 11.54
C CYS A 8 3.15 42.45 10.83
N TRP A 9 2.93 41.21 11.24
CA TRP A 9 1.80 40.38 10.85
C TRP A 9 0.60 40.54 11.78
N GLY A 10 0.78 41.23 12.93
CA GLY A 10 -0.26 41.47 13.91
C GLY A 10 0.22 42.32 15.09
N PRO A 11 -0.62 42.49 16.12
CA PRO A 11 -0.41 43.46 17.19
C PRO A 11 0.59 43.01 18.27
N GLY A 12 0.81 41.71 18.43
CA GLY A 12 1.75 41.15 19.42
C GLY A 12 3.21 41.33 19.02
N SER A 13 4.10 41.46 20.01
CA SER A 13 5.55 41.66 19.80
C SER A 13 6.24 40.52 19.05
N GLU A 14 5.69 39.31 19.15
CA GLU A 14 6.11 38.08 18.48
C GLU A 14 5.70 38.03 17.00
N LEU A 15 4.76 38.88 16.59
CA LEU A 15 4.25 38.96 15.21
C LEU A 15 5.01 39.97 14.36
N CYS A 16 6.10 40.54 14.88
CA CYS A 16 7.00 41.37 14.09
C CYS A 16 7.58 40.58 12.91
N GLN A 17 7.60 41.18 11.72
CA GLN A 17 8.19 40.57 10.53
C GLN A 17 9.70 40.44 10.73
N LYS A 18 10.20 39.20 10.77
CA LYS A 18 11.64 38.93 10.82
C LYS A 18 12.26 39.18 9.44
N MET A 19 13.10 40.21 9.35
CA MET A 19 13.91 40.47 8.16
C MET A 19 15.15 39.59 8.20
N LEU A 20 15.36 38.76 7.19
CA LEU A 20 16.44 37.75 7.19
C LEU A 20 17.49 37.99 6.09
N LYS A 21 17.20 38.87 5.14
CA LYS A 21 18.15 39.29 4.11
C LYS A 21 19.24 40.18 4.71
N CYS A 22 20.43 40.16 4.13
CA CYS A 22 21.55 40.99 4.59
C CYS A 22 21.38 42.44 4.16
N ARG A 23 21.69 43.40 5.04
CA ARG A 23 21.66 44.83 4.70
C ARG A 23 22.63 45.16 3.56
N ASN A 24 23.83 44.59 3.60
CA ASN A 24 24.91 44.86 2.64
C ASN A 24 24.74 44.06 1.33
N ASN A 25 23.93 43.01 1.32
CA ASN A 25 23.69 42.18 0.15
C ASN A 25 22.25 41.59 0.16
N PRO A 26 21.27 42.26 -0.46
CA PRO A 26 19.87 41.81 -0.46
C PRO A 26 19.60 40.49 -1.21
N GLN A 27 20.61 39.92 -1.88
CA GLN A 27 20.53 38.61 -2.54
C GLN A 27 20.88 37.45 -1.59
N LYS A 28 21.51 37.74 -0.44
CA LYS A 28 21.88 36.73 0.56
C LYS A 28 21.08 36.89 1.85
N TYR A 29 20.96 35.78 2.58
CA TYR A 29 20.46 35.76 3.94
C TYR A 29 21.64 35.85 4.92
N CYS A 30 21.40 36.49 6.07
CA CYS A 30 22.38 36.64 7.14
C CYS A 30 21.89 35.96 8.41
N VAL A 31 22.83 35.41 9.20
CA VAL A 31 22.55 34.72 10.45
C VAL A 31 21.78 35.65 11.38
N ASP A 32 20.59 35.23 11.81
CA ASP A 32 19.68 35.98 12.71
C ASP A 32 19.22 37.37 12.18
N GLY A 33 19.50 37.70 10.92
CA GLY A 33 18.97 38.89 10.27
C GLY A 33 20.01 39.88 9.71
N PRO A 34 19.61 41.11 9.36
CA PRO A 34 20.38 42.00 8.48
C PRO A 34 21.57 42.67 9.16
N ALA A 35 21.64 42.58 10.49
CA ALA A 35 22.68 43.20 11.31
C ALA A 35 23.93 42.33 11.46
N SER A 36 23.83 41.05 11.10
CA SER A 36 24.98 40.15 11.05
C SER A 36 25.74 40.33 9.74
N ASP A 37 27.06 40.26 9.81
CA ASP A 37 27.94 40.18 8.62
C ASP A 37 28.20 38.73 8.18
N GLN A 38 27.69 37.75 8.92
CA GLN A 38 27.79 36.33 8.56
C GLN A 38 26.63 35.91 7.67
N TYR A 39 26.96 35.37 6.50
CA TYR A 39 25.98 34.80 5.57
C TYR A 39 25.52 33.41 6.01
N CYS A 40 24.27 33.08 5.70
CA CYS A 40 23.79 31.71 5.75
C CYS A 40 24.44 30.86 4.66
N ASP A 41 24.49 29.55 4.87
CA ASP A 41 24.94 28.58 3.86
C ASP A 41 24.06 28.68 2.60
N GLU A 42 24.63 28.41 1.43
CA GLU A 42 23.93 28.55 0.13
C GLU A 42 22.74 27.59 -0.04
N GLU A 43 22.72 26.52 0.76
CA GLU A 43 21.65 25.54 0.82
C GLU A 43 20.48 25.96 1.72
N CYS A 44 20.57 27.09 2.43
CA CYS A 44 19.48 27.60 3.25
C CYS A 44 18.44 28.37 2.41
N LEU A 45 17.17 28.03 2.60
CA LEU A 45 16.03 28.77 2.07
C LEU A 45 15.34 29.53 3.20
N GLY A 46 15.09 30.82 2.98
CA GLY A 46 14.39 31.66 3.94
C GLY A 46 15.22 32.08 5.16
N GLY A 47 16.52 31.79 5.22
CA GLY A 47 17.46 32.22 6.27
C GLY A 47 17.93 31.12 7.22
N CYS A 48 18.72 31.51 8.21
CA CYS A 48 19.35 30.62 9.20
C CYS A 48 19.36 31.26 10.59
N GLU A 49 19.48 30.44 11.64
CA GLU A 49 19.47 30.87 13.05
C GLU A 49 20.72 30.42 13.80
N ASN A 50 21.33 31.27 14.62
CA ASN A 50 22.52 30.99 15.46
C ASN A 50 23.82 30.62 14.71
N SER A 51 23.75 29.95 13.55
CA SER A 51 24.89 29.53 12.75
C SER A 51 24.54 29.50 11.25
N PRO A 52 25.53 29.65 10.35
CA PRO A 52 25.30 29.66 8.90
C PRO A 52 24.53 28.45 8.35
N GLY A 53 24.78 27.25 8.89
CA GLY A 53 24.19 25.99 8.42
C GLY A 53 22.92 25.54 9.12
N ASN A 54 22.47 26.25 10.16
CA ASN A 54 21.21 25.96 10.84
C ASN A 54 20.06 26.67 10.11
N CYS A 55 19.73 26.12 8.95
CA CYS A 55 18.74 26.68 8.03
C CYS A 55 17.31 26.57 8.57
N ARG A 56 16.45 27.56 8.24
CA ARG A 56 15.00 27.49 8.51
C ARG A 56 14.28 26.48 7.61
N ALA A 57 14.77 26.34 6.37
CA ALA A 57 14.32 25.37 5.40
C ALA A 57 15.47 25.07 4.43
N CYS A 58 15.44 23.91 3.79
CA CYS A 58 16.43 23.54 2.78
C CYS A 58 16.00 24.02 1.40
N LYS A 59 16.96 24.57 0.64
CA LYS A 59 16.74 25.00 -0.74
C LYS A 59 16.53 23.83 -1.69
N ASN A 60 17.28 22.75 -1.48
CA ASN A 60 17.29 21.58 -2.37
C ASN A 60 16.84 20.32 -1.64
N ALA A 61 17.64 19.81 -0.69
CA ALA A 61 17.27 18.62 0.06
C ALA A 61 17.73 18.66 1.53
N GLU A 62 16.98 17.99 2.41
CA GLU A 62 17.37 17.73 3.79
C GLU A 62 17.94 16.30 3.92
N ASN A 63 19.12 16.19 4.53
CA ASN A 63 19.71 14.91 4.89
C ASN A 63 20.02 14.88 6.39
N ALA A 64 19.16 14.19 7.15
CA ALA A 64 19.30 14.01 8.60
C ALA A 64 19.46 15.36 9.35
N GLY A 65 18.57 16.33 9.09
CA GLY A 65 18.59 17.65 9.72
C GLY A 65 19.57 18.65 9.13
N LYS A 66 20.32 18.28 8.08
CA LYS A 66 21.25 19.20 7.40
C LYS A 66 20.83 19.44 5.96
N CYS A 67 20.83 20.70 5.54
CA CYS A 67 20.57 21.05 4.15
C CYS A 67 21.77 20.72 3.26
N VAL A 68 21.49 20.03 2.15
CA VAL A 68 22.46 19.59 1.15
C VAL A 68 21.95 19.91 -0.25
N ASN A 69 22.87 20.14 -1.18
CA ASN A 69 22.53 20.40 -2.58
C ASN A 69 21.91 19.17 -3.24
N GLN A 70 22.43 17.98 -2.93
CA GLN A 70 21.95 16.71 -3.46
C GLN A 70 22.12 15.61 -2.43
N CYS A 71 21.24 14.61 -2.48
CA CYS A 71 21.39 13.44 -1.63
C CYS A 71 22.69 12.68 -1.95
N PRO A 72 23.30 12.01 -0.95
CA PRO A 72 24.48 11.19 -1.16
C PRO A 72 24.31 10.24 -2.35
N PRO A 73 25.18 10.31 -3.38
CA PRO A 73 25.03 9.54 -4.62
C PRO A 73 25.30 8.06 -4.38
N GLU A 74 24.81 7.18 -5.27
CA GLU A 74 25.01 5.72 -5.14
C GLU A 74 26.48 5.32 -5.29
N PHE A 75 27.22 6.07 -6.10
CA PHE A 75 28.61 5.80 -6.39
C PHE A 75 29.48 7.04 -6.14
N VAL A 76 30.68 6.81 -5.64
CA VAL A 76 31.72 7.83 -5.41
C VAL A 76 33.04 7.36 -6.00
N VAL A 77 33.93 8.28 -6.35
CA VAL A 77 35.27 7.94 -6.83
C VAL A 77 36.20 7.73 -5.65
N ASN A 78 36.86 6.58 -5.59
CA ASN A 78 37.92 6.32 -4.62
C ASN A 78 39.15 7.18 -4.98
N PRO A 79 39.63 8.05 -4.07
CA PRO A 79 40.75 8.94 -4.36
C PRO A 79 42.09 8.21 -4.55
N VAL A 80 42.21 6.95 -4.12
CA VAL A 80 43.46 6.19 -4.19
C VAL A 80 43.71 5.60 -5.58
N ASP A 81 42.70 4.96 -6.15
CA ASP A 81 42.80 4.25 -7.43
C ASP A 81 41.95 4.86 -8.55
N SER A 82 41.24 5.96 -8.25
CA SER A 82 40.33 6.67 -9.18
C SER A 82 39.23 5.77 -9.75
N ARG A 83 38.84 4.71 -9.04
CA ARG A 83 37.74 3.81 -9.44
C ARG A 83 36.44 4.21 -8.78
N THR A 84 35.34 3.96 -9.48
CA THR A 84 33.99 4.10 -8.95
C THR A 84 33.70 2.99 -7.95
N ILE A 85 33.41 3.37 -6.70
CA ILE A 85 33.01 2.47 -5.62
C ILE A 85 31.61 2.80 -5.14
N ARG A 86 30.93 1.81 -4.57
CA ARG A 86 29.61 2.03 -3.97
C ARG A 86 29.72 2.89 -2.73
N ASN A 87 28.90 3.93 -2.65
CA ASN A 87 28.84 4.82 -1.50
C ASN A 87 28.08 4.17 -0.35
N LYS A 88 28.72 4.01 0.81
CA LYS A 88 28.07 3.47 2.01
C LYS A 88 26.99 4.40 2.57
N ASP A 89 27.11 5.70 2.30
CA ASP A 89 26.20 6.73 2.78
C ASP A 89 25.09 7.06 1.79
N PHE A 90 24.95 6.27 0.71
CA PHE A 90 23.93 6.46 -0.32
C PHE A 90 22.52 6.63 0.26
N ARG A 91 21.79 7.62 -0.27
CA ARG A 91 20.38 7.86 0.07
C ARG A 91 19.58 8.16 -1.19
N TYR A 92 18.34 7.69 -1.21
CA TYR A 92 17.37 8.00 -2.24
C TYR A 92 16.85 9.43 -2.08
N ASN A 93 16.60 10.08 -3.20
CA ASN A 93 15.91 11.34 -3.28
C ASN A 93 14.40 11.06 -3.17
N PHE A 94 13.78 11.56 -2.11
CA PHE A 94 12.34 11.52 -1.95
C PHE A 94 11.84 12.95 -1.75
N HIS A 95 11.34 13.54 -2.84
CA HIS A 95 11.05 14.98 -2.91
C HIS A 95 12.27 15.81 -2.49
N ASP A 96 12.14 16.58 -1.40
CA ASP A 96 13.14 17.47 -0.80
C ASP A 96 13.84 16.84 0.42
N ILE A 97 13.76 15.51 0.60
CA ILE A 97 14.44 14.79 1.69
C ILE A 97 15.22 13.57 1.21
N CYS A 98 16.29 13.24 1.94
CA CYS A 98 17.18 12.12 1.64
C CYS A 98 16.89 10.91 2.54
N VAL A 99 16.32 9.85 1.97
CA VAL A 99 15.89 8.66 2.71
C VAL A 99 16.77 7.46 2.42
N GLN A 100 17.05 6.64 3.44
CA GLN A 100 17.83 5.41 3.25
C GLN A 100 17.03 4.32 2.52
N ARG A 101 15.70 4.33 2.69
CA ARG A 101 14.75 3.44 2.01
C ARG A 101 13.55 4.27 1.59
N CYS A 102 13.03 4.02 0.40
CA CYS A 102 11.79 4.64 -0.02
C CYS A 102 10.66 4.22 0.93
N PRO A 103 9.91 5.17 1.51
CA PRO A 103 8.75 4.85 2.32
C PRO A 103 7.68 4.23 1.42
N ALA A 104 6.95 3.23 1.91
CA ALA A 104 5.78 2.73 1.20
C ALA A 104 4.74 3.85 1.06
N PRO A 105 4.02 3.98 -0.07
CA PRO A 105 3.97 3.04 -1.21
C PRO A 105 4.98 3.34 -2.34
N PHE A 106 5.99 4.18 -2.11
CA PHE A 106 6.93 4.59 -3.17
C PHE A 106 7.91 3.48 -3.55
N LEU A 107 8.10 3.33 -4.85
CA LEU A 107 9.00 2.40 -5.51
C LEU A 107 10.39 3.03 -5.70
N LYS A 108 11.42 2.20 -5.69
CA LYS A 108 12.79 2.62 -6.00
C LYS A 108 12.98 2.67 -7.50
N SER A 109 13.26 3.84 -8.06
CA SER A 109 13.71 4.00 -9.45
C SER A 109 15.04 4.74 -9.47
N LYS A 110 16.11 4.04 -9.84
CA LYS A 110 17.50 4.55 -9.80
C LYS A 110 17.83 5.12 -8.41
N THR A 111 18.01 6.43 -8.30
CA THR A 111 18.30 7.16 -7.06
C THR A 111 17.09 7.91 -6.49
N TYR A 112 15.88 7.66 -6.99
CA TYR A 112 14.64 8.34 -6.61
C TYR A 112 13.60 7.38 -6.04
N CYS A 113 12.73 7.91 -5.21
CA CYS A 113 11.49 7.26 -4.79
C CYS A 113 10.34 7.80 -5.65
N VAL A 114 9.66 6.92 -6.38
CA VAL A 114 8.61 7.25 -7.35
C VAL A 114 7.33 6.51 -7.01
N ILE A 115 6.18 7.10 -7.31
CA ILE A 115 4.87 6.47 -7.05
C ILE A 115 4.53 5.38 -8.07
N GLU A 116 5.03 5.53 -9.30
CA GLU A 116 4.88 4.58 -10.40
C GLU A 116 6.19 4.47 -11.18
N CYS A 117 6.45 3.30 -11.75
CA CYS A 117 7.56 3.11 -12.69
C CYS A 117 7.19 3.70 -14.05
N ASP A 118 8.18 3.88 -14.93
CA ASP A 118 7.90 4.14 -16.34
C ASP A 118 7.39 2.83 -16.98
N TYR A 119 6.09 2.58 -16.91
CA TYR A 119 5.47 1.34 -17.40
C TYR A 119 5.66 1.08 -18.90
N THR A 120 6.21 2.05 -19.66
CA THR A 120 6.61 1.82 -21.06
C THR A 120 7.90 1.01 -21.19
N ARG A 121 8.73 0.98 -20.15
CA ARG A 121 10.08 0.38 -20.15
C ARG A 121 10.40 -0.43 -18.90
N GLU A 122 9.72 -0.16 -17.80
CA GLU A 122 9.99 -0.69 -16.47
C GLU A 122 8.73 -1.31 -15.85
N THR A 123 8.93 -2.25 -14.94
CA THR A 123 7.86 -2.89 -14.16
C THR A 123 8.31 -3.03 -12.70
N PRO A 124 7.39 -2.88 -11.72
CA PRO A 124 7.73 -3.03 -10.32
C PRO A 124 8.00 -4.49 -9.96
N VAL A 125 9.20 -4.76 -9.46
CA VAL A 125 9.62 -6.05 -8.93
C VAL A 125 10.28 -5.82 -7.57
N ASN A 126 9.68 -6.34 -6.49
CA ASN A 126 10.14 -6.16 -5.11
C ASN A 126 10.41 -4.68 -4.75
N ASP A 127 9.38 -3.85 -4.94
CA ASP A 127 9.39 -2.40 -4.69
C ASP A 127 10.48 -1.62 -5.45
N THR A 128 10.98 -2.19 -6.54
CA THR A 128 12.03 -1.60 -7.37
C THR A 128 11.60 -1.63 -8.83
N CYS A 129 11.72 -0.49 -9.52
CA CYS A 129 11.48 -0.40 -10.94
C CYS A 129 12.64 -1.07 -11.68
N GLN A 130 12.32 -2.15 -12.41
CA GLN A 130 13.28 -2.92 -13.19
C GLN A 130 12.84 -2.90 -14.65
N ALA A 131 13.80 -2.99 -15.58
CA ALA A 131 13.49 -3.08 -16.99
C ALA A 131 12.55 -4.28 -17.27
N CYS A 132 11.60 -4.08 -18.17
CA CYS A 132 10.66 -5.14 -18.53
C CYS A 132 11.36 -6.35 -19.14
N PRO A 133 10.78 -7.55 -19.00
CA PRO A 133 11.29 -8.75 -19.65
C PRO A 133 11.24 -8.60 -21.19
N PRO A 134 11.98 -9.43 -21.94
CA PRO A 134 11.99 -9.40 -23.41
C PRO A 134 10.60 -9.55 -24.05
N GLU A 135 9.66 -10.16 -23.34
CA GLU A 135 8.26 -10.37 -23.74
C GLU A 135 7.43 -9.08 -23.73
N GLY A 136 7.91 -8.02 -23.09
CA GLY A 136 7.25 -6.71 -22.98
C GLY A 136 6.83 -6.35 -21.55
N CYS A 137 6.42 -5.09 -21.37
CA CYS A 137 5.88 -4.60 -20.11
C CYS A 137 4.43 -5.03 -19.90
N PRO A 138 3.97 -5.20 -18.65
CA PRO A 138 2.55 -5.31 -18.35
C PRO A 138 1.77 -4.11 -18.88
N GLU A 139 0.53 -4.34 -19.33
CA GLU A 139 -0.31 -3.29 -19.91
C GLU A 139 -0.60 -2.18 -18.88
N HIS A 140 -0.27 -0.95 -19.26
CA HIS A 140 -0.62 0.26 -18.52
C HIS A 140 -1.71 1.03 -19.25
N CYS A 141 -2.77 1.37 -18.52
CA CYS A 141 -3.87 2.18 -19.06
C CYS A 141 -3.99 3.48 -18.29
N THR A 142 -4.45 4.51 -18.99
CA THR A 142 -4.74 5.81 -18.40
C THR A 142 -6.22 6.10 -18.50
N GLN A 143 -6.70 7.07 -17.73
CA GLN A 143 -8.07 7.55 -17.87
C GLN A 143 -8.41 7.91 -19.33
N GLU A 144 -7.47 8.50 -20.06
CA GLU A 144 -7.64 8.85 -21.46
C GLU A 144 -7.74 7.61 -22.37
N SER A 145 -6.95 6.55 -22.14
CA SER A 145 -7.03 5.35 -23.00
C SER A 145 -8.32 4.56 -22.78
N ILE A 146 -8.85 4.57 -21.56
CA ILE A 146 -10.11 3.89 -21.22
C ILE A 146 -11.33 4.72 -21.68
N PHE A 147 -11.42 5.98 -21.25
CA PHE A 147 -12.63 6.80 -21.42
C PHE A 147 -12.57 7.76 -22.62
N GLY A 148 -11.40 7.95 -23.21
CA GLY A 148 -11.16 8.95 -24.25
C GLY A 148 -10.98 10.36 -23.69
N ARG A 149 -10.65 11.32 -24.59
CA ARG A 149 -10.44 12.73 -24.24
C ARG A 149 -11.72 13.53 -24.01
N ARG A 150 -12.87 13.01 -24.43
CA ARG A 150 -14.14 13.75 -24.49
C ARG A 150 -15.23 12.93 -23.79
N GLY A 151 -15.87 13.52 -22.79
CA GLY A 151 -16.97 12.91 -22.04
C GLY A 151 -16.69 12.82 -20.55
N PHE A 152 -17.72 12.46 -19.78
CA PHE A 152 -17.57 12.13 -18.37
C PHE A 152 -17.01 10.71 -18.25
N ALA A 153 -15.97 10.51 -17.44
CA ALA A 153 -15.28 9.23 -17.24
C ALA A 153 -16.09 8.25 -16.38
N ILE A 154 -17.35 8.00 -16.74
CA ILE A 154 -18.25 7.08 -16.04
C ILE A 154 -17.99 5.65 -16.53
N LEU A 155 -17.85 4.71 -15.59
CA LEU A 155 -17.64 3.30 -15.91
C LEU A 155 -18.91 2.71 -16.53
N ASP A 156 -18.77 2.19 -17.74
CA ASP A 156 -19.83 1.54 -18.52
C ASP A 156 -19.32 0.23 -19.15
N SER A 157 -20.19 -0.48 -19.89
CA SER A 157 -19.81 -1.76 -20.50
C SER A 157 -18.65 -1.64 -21.51
N PRO A 158 -18.61 -0.62 -22.42
CA PRO A 158 -17.46 -0.37 -23.28
C PRO A 158 -16.14 -0.12 -22.53
N ALA A 159 -16.15 0.70 -21.47
CA ALA A 159 -14.96 0.96 -20.66
C ALA A 159 -14.47 -0.32 -19.97
N LEU A 160 -15.37 -1.12 -19.40
CA LEU A 160 -15.02 -2.41 -18.79
C LEU A 160 -14.38 -3.37 -19.79
N ARG A 161 -14.80 -3.39 -21.06
CA ARG A 161 -14.16 -4.24 -22.08
C ARG A 161 -12.71 -3.81 -22.35
N LYS A 162 -12.40 -2.50 -22.27
CA LYS A 162 -11.03 -1.98 -22.43
C LYS A 162 -10.14 -2.31 -21.23
N PHE A 163 -10.70 -2.41 -20.02
CA PHE A 163 -9.93 -2.82 -18.83
C PHE A 163 -9.42 -4.26 -18.89
N LYS A 164 -9.92 -5.11 -19.79
CA LYS A 164 -9.61 -6.56 -19.84
C LYS A 164 -8.12 -6.90 -19.94
N SER A 165 -7.30 -6.06 -20.57
CA SER A 165 -5.85 -6.24 -20.66
C SER A 165 -5.08 -5.52 -19.56
N CYS A 166 -5.71 -4.59 -18.85
CA CYS A 166 -5.04 -3.63 -17.98
C CYS A 166 -4.47 -4.27 -16.71
N VAL A 167 -3.21 -3.98 -16.41
CA VAL A 167 -2.54 -4.43 -15.17
C VAL A 167 -2.26 -3.24 -14.25
N HIS A 168 -1.85 -2.11 -14.80
CA HIS A 168 -1.63 -0.87 -14.07
C HIS A 168 -2.56 0.22 -14.61
N PHE A 169 -3.19 0.99 -13.74
CA PHE A 169 -4.10 2.06 -14.15
C PHE A 169 -3.76 3.39 -13.48
N THR A 170 -3.66 4.45 -14.28
CA THR A 170 -3.49 5.82 -13.77
C THR A 170 -4.73 6.65 -14.11
N GLY A 171 -5.49 7.03 -13.09
CA GLY A 171 -6.74 7.78 -13.22
C GLY A 171 -7.82 7.39 -12.21
N MET A 172 -9.01 7.93 -12.42
CA MET A 172 -10.17 7.68 -11.55
C MET A 172 -11.07 6.57 -12.12
N ILE A 173 -11.45 5.61 -11.27
CA ILE A 173 -12.56 4.69 -11.56
C ILE A 173 -13.81 5.30 -10.94
N TYR A 174 -14.72 5.80 -11.77
CA TYR A 174 -15.95 6.46 -11.34
C TYR A 174 -17.18 5.63 -11.73
N VAL A 175 -17.85 5.05 -10.75
CA VAL A 175 -19.11 4.31 -10.91
C VAL A 175 -20.24 5.14 -10.32
N SER A 176 -21.33 5.31 -11.06
CA SER A 176 -22.51 6.05 -10.58
C SER A 176 -23.80 5.29 -10.88
N GLU A 177 -24.95 5.87 -10.52
CA GLU A 177 -26.26 5.26 -10.82
C GLU A 177 -26.47 5.04 -12.33
N GLU A 178 -25.93 5.94 -13.15
CA GLU A 178 -25.93 5.86 -14.60
C GLU A 178 -25.09 4.69 -15.14
N SER A 179 -24.05 4.24 -14.41
CA SER A 179 -23.28 3.06 -14.80
C SER A 179 -24.17 1.81 -14.92
N PHE A 180 -25.23 1.72 -14.13
CA PHE A 180 -26.14 0.56 -14.12
C PHE A 180 -27.46 0.82 -14.85
N ARG A 181 -28.04 2.02 -14.71
CA ARG A 181 -29.35 2.35 -15.32
C ARG A 181 -29.24 2.91 -16.73
N GLY A 182 -28.07 3.42 -17.10
CA GLY A 182 -27.88 4.19 -18.33
C GLY A 182 -28.37 5.63 -18.19
N SER A 183 -27.95 6.46 -19.13
CA SER A 183 -28.34 7.87 -19.25
C SER A 183 -28.13 8.33 -20.69
N ARG A 184 -28.32 9.63 -20.96
CA ARG A 184 -27.93 10.21 -22.27
C ARG A 184 -26.42 10.08 -22.54
N ASN A 185 -25.61 10.06 -21.49
CA ASN A 185 -24.14 9.96 -21.58
C ASN A 185 -23.65 8.52 -21.47
N VAL A 186 -24.48 7.59 -20.95
CA VAL A 186 -24.16 6.16 -20.79
C VAL A 186 -25.21 5.35 -21.55
N THR A 187 -24.91 5.02 -22.81
CA THR A 187 -25.83 4.32 -23.70
C THR A 187 -25.75 2.79 -23.57
N ASP A 188 -24.62 2.25 -23.13
CA ASP A 188 -24.39 0.81 -22.88
C ASP A 188 -24.03 0.57 -21.39
N PRO A 189 -25.02 0.60 -20.48
CA PRO A 189 -24.78 0.41 -19.04
C PRO A 189 -24.38 -1.03 -18.70
N ILE A 190 -23.86 -1.21 -17.49
CA ILE A 190 -23.39 -2.49 -16.94
C ILE A 190 -24.60 -3.35 -16.56
N ARG A 191 -25.11 -4.11 -17.53
CA ARG A 191 -26.20 -5.07 -17.32
C ARG A 191 -25.72 -6.47 -16.95
N ASP A 192 -24.54 -6.84 -17.46
CA ASP A 192 -23.87 -8.10 -17.14
C ASP A 192 -22.75 -7.85 -16.13
N LEU A 193 -22.96 -8.32 -14.89
CA LEU A 193 -21.98 -8.21 -13.82
C LEU A 193 -20.67 -8.94 -14.14
N ASN A 194 -20.66 -9.89 -15.08
CA ASN A 194 -19.43 -10.56 -15.48
C ASN A 194 -18.41 -9.61 -16.11
N LEU A 195 -18.85 -8.49 -16.68
CA LEU A 195 -17.94 -7.48 -17.23
C LEU A 195 -17.09 -6.80 -16.17
N LEU A 196 -17.55 -6.72 -14.91
CA LEU A 196 -16.76 -6.15 -13.81
C LEU A 196 -15.48 -6.96 -13.57
N TRP A 197 -15.47 -8.26 -13.87
CA TRP A 197 -14.29 -9.11 -13.75
C TRP A 197 -13.17 -8.77 -14.73
N ASN A 198 -13.40 -7.90 -15.72
CA ASN A 198 -12.31 -7.34 -16.51
C ASN A 198 -11.35 -6.47 -15.66
N LEU A 199 -11.79 -6.00 -14.49
CA LEU A 199 -10.95 -5.28 -13.51
C LEU A 199 -10.03 -6.21 -12.71
N ARG A 200 -10.25 -7.53 -12.76
CA ARG A 200 -9.52 -8.53 -11.94
C ARG A 200 -8.02 -8.57 -12.19
N LYS A 201 -7.54 -8.11 -13.36
CA LYS A 201 -6.11 -8.09 -13.67
C LYS A 201 -5.37 -6.90 -13.08
N LEU A 202 -6.10 -5.87 -12.63
CA LEU A 202 -5.49 -4.69 -12.03
C LEU A 202 -4.71 -5.06 -10.78
N ARG A 203 -3.46 -4.62 -10.72
CA ARG A 203 -2.54 -4.79 -9.59
C ARG A 203 -2.24 -3.47 -8.89
N ALA A 204 -2.22 -2.36 -9.61
CA ALA A 204 -2.00 -1.05 -9.00
C ALA A 204 -2.87 0.02 -9.67
N ILE A 205 -3.41 0.91 -8.84
CA ILE A 205 -4.13 2.11 -9.28
C ILE A 205 -3.45 3.34 -8.67
N VAL A 206 -2.99 4.23 -9.52
CA VAL A 206 -2.59 5.59 -9.14
C VAL A 206 -3.74 6.52 -9.48
N GLY A 207 -4.51 6.90 -8.45
CA GLY A 207 -5.74 7.67 -8.59
C GLY A 207 -6.74 7.34 -7.47
N SER A 208 -8.03 7.30 -7.81
CA SER A 208 -9.08 7.05 -6.83
C SER A 208 -10.20 6.17 -7.39
N ILE A 209 -10.92 5.52 -6.48
CA ILE A 209 -12.11 4.73 -6.79
C ILE A 209 -13.31 5.39 -6.12
N TYR A 210 -14.26 5.83 -6.93
CA TYR A 210 -15.56 6.29 -6.48
C TYR A 210 -16.64 5.35 -6.99
N MET A 211 -17.52 4.91 -6.11
CA MET A 211 -18.69 4.13 -6.48
C MET A 211 -19.94 4.62 -5.76
N ASP A 212 -20.95 5.03 -6.52
CA ASP A 212 -22.32 5.09 -6.05
C ASP A 212 -23.10 3.92 -6.63
N LEU A 213 -23.40 2.94 -5.78
CA LEU A 213 -24.03 1.68 -6.17
C LEU A 213 -25.56 1.77 -6.23
N ARG A 214 -26.14 2.98 -6.26
CA ARG A 214 -27.55 3.14 -6.64
C ARG A 214 -27.79 2.53 -8.01
N GLY A 215 -28.89 1.79 -8.15
CA GLY A 215 -29.22 1.12 -9.41
C GLY A 215 -28.40 -0.15 -9.69
N ALA A 216 -27.39 -0.50 -8.88
CA ALA A 216 -26.71 -1.79 -8.99
C ALA A 216 -27.68 -2.96 -8.73
N PRO A 217 -27.56 -4.07 -9.46
CA PRO A 217 -28.37 -5.26 -9.27
C PRO A 217 -28.14 -5.89 -7.87
N GLN A 218 -29.13 -6.61 -7.34
CA GLN A 218 -29.06 -7.16 -5.97
C GLN A 218 -28.05 -8.29 -5.84
N GLU A 219 -27.72 -8.93 -6.96
CA GLU A 219 -26.73 -9.97 -7.15
C GLU A 219 -25.29 -9.47 -6.89
N LEU A 220 -25.05 -8.15 -6.91
CA LEU A 220 -23.76 -7.56 -6.56
C LEU A 220 -23.58 -7.54 -5.04
N THR A 221 -23.10 -8.65 -4.50
CA THR A 221 -22.90 -8.86 -3.05
C THR A 221 -21.46 -8.67 -2.58
N ASN A 222 -20.50 -8.54 -3.49
CA ASN A 222 -19.09 -8.35 -3.15
C ASN A 222 -18.35 -7.58 -4.25
N LEU A 223 -17.16 -7.08 -3.93
CA LEU A 223 -16.29 -6.36 -4.88
C LEU A 223 -15.00 -7.13 -5.21
N THR A 224 -15.05 -8.47 -5.19
CA THR A 224 -13.86 -9.33 -5.41
C THR A 224 -13.28 -9.23 -6.82
N PHE A 225 -13.92 -8.51 -7.74
CA PHE A 225 -13.31 -8.13 -9.01
C PHE A 225 -12.07 -7.22 -8.84
N PHE A 226 -11.79 -6.73 -7.63
CA PHE A 226 -10.51 -6.09 -7.24
C PHE A 226 -9.62 -6.98 -6.36
N GLU A 227 -9.84 -8.30 -6.29
CA GLU A 227 -9.07 -9.18 -5.38
C GLU A 227 -7.56 -9.17 -5.61
N ASN A 228 -7.10 -8.87 -6.83
CA ASN A 228 -5.68 -8.84 -7.18
C ASN A 228 -5.04 -7.45 -7.05
N LEU A 229 -5.81 -6.43 -6.65
CA LEU A 229 -5.31 -5.08 -6.45
C LEU A 229 -4.35 -5.08 -5.25
N GLN A 230 -3.11 -4.66 -5.46
CA GLN A 230 -2.04 -4.65 -4.45
C GLN A 230 -1.82 -3.26 -3.87
N SER A 231 -1.97 -2.22 -4.71
CA SER A 231 -1.73 -0.83 -4.35
C SER A 231 -2.82 0.09 -4.89
N LEU A 232 -3.31 0.99 -4.04
CA LEU A 232 -4.26 2.05 -4.39
C LEU A 232 -3.80 3.36 -3.74
N VAL A 233 -3.32 4.30 -4.55
CA VAL A 233 -2.66 5.52 -4.05
C VAL A 233 -3.25 6.74 -4.72
N LEU A 234 -3.58 7.78 -3.94
CA LEU A 234 -4.05 9.05 -4.48
C LEU A 234 -2.98 9.73 -5.34
N GLU A 235 -3.43 10.24 -6.48
CA GLU A 235 -2.61 11.12 -7.28
C GLU A 235 -2.60 12.53 -6.66
N SER A 236 -1.44 12.99 -6.19
CA SER A 236 -1.25 14.33 -5.62
C SER A 236 -1.17 15.41 -6.73
N ARG A 237 -2.25 15.56 -7.51
CA ARG A 237 -2.42 16.67 -8.45
C ARG A 237 -3.71 17.44 -8.14
N GLY A 238 -3.57 18.45 -7.27
CA GLY A 238 -4.46 19.62 -7.20
C GLY A 238 -5.88 19.40 -6.66
N ALA A 239 -6.14 19.98 -5.48
CA ALA A 239 -7.42 20.58 -5.08
C ALA A 239 -8.74 19.78 -5.26
N SER A 240 -8.72 18.47 -5.06
CA SER A 240 -9.95 17.77 -4.63
C SER A 240 -9.73 17.20 -3.23
N SER A 241 -10.69 17.48 -2.34
CA SER A 241 -10.83 16.86 -1.04
C SER A 241 -11.15 15.37 -1.22
N GLY A 242 -10.24 14.57 -1.77
CA GLY A 242 -10.60 13.30 -2.37
C GLY A 242 -10.15 12.14 -1.52
N THR A 243 -11.08 11.42 -0.91
CA THR A 243 -10.85 10.06 -0.44
C THR A 243 -10.27 9.18 -1.56
N VAL A 244 -9.31 8.31 -1.26
CA VAL A 244 -8.74 7.34 -2.22
C VAL A 244 -9.78 6.30 -2.64
N LEU A 245 -10.65 5.93 -1.71
CA LEU A 245 -11.75 5.00 -1.93
C LEU A 245 -13.03 5.58 -1.32
N GLN A 246 -14.06 5.73 -2.15
CA GLN A 246 -15.38 6.16 -1.73
C GLN A 246 -16.44 5.21 -2.28
N ILE A 247 -17.23 4.58 -1.41
CA ILE A 247 -18.32 3.69 -1.83
C ILE A 247 -19.61 4.07 -1.10
N LEU A 248 -20.65 4.35 -1.86
CA LEU A 248 -21.94 4.82 -1.39
C LEU A 248 -23.05 3.84 -1.82
N ASN A 249 -24.06 3.70 -0.97
CA ASN A 249 -25.35 3.07 -1.29
C ASN A 249 -25.30 1.58 -1.68
N GLY A 250 -24.22 0.87 -1.32
CA GLY A 250 -24.05 -0.57 -1.55
C GLY A 250 -24.77 -1.46 -0.54
N LYS A 251 -26.11 -1.38 -0.46
CA LYS A 251 -26.91 -2.07 0.58
C LYS A 251 -26.83 -3.60 0.54
N ASN A 252 -26.49 -4.19 -0.61
CA ASN A 252 -26.37 -5.64 -0.78
C ASN A 252 -24.93 -6.15 -0.68
N VAL A 253 -23.94 -5.25 -0.63
CA VAL A 253 -22.53 -5.62 -0.55
C VAL A 253 -22.20 -6.07 0.87
N GLU A 254 -21.72 -7.30 1.00
CA GLU A 254 -21.39 -7.98 2.25
C GLU A 254 -19.88 -7.93 2.54
N MET A 255 -19.04 -7.82 1.51
CA MET A 255 -17.57 -7.72 1.63
C MET A 255 -16.94 -6.92 0.49
N LEU A 256 -15.80 -6.28 0.75
CA LEU A 256 -15.00 -5.64 -0.30
C LEU A 256 -14.18 -6.66 -1.09
N GLY A 257 -13.52 -7.60 -0.41
CA GLY A 257 -12.80 -8.68 -1.09
C GLY A 257 -11.47 -8.30 -1.74
N PHE A 258 -10.80 -7.25 -1.26
CA PHE A 258 -9.53 -6.75 -1.81
C PHE A 258 -8.33 -7.57 -1.30
N LYS A 259 -8.35 -8.88 -1.59
CA LYS A 259 -7.48 -9.90 -1.01
C LYS A 259 -5.98 -9.55 -1.01
N LEU A 260 -5.43 -9.10 -2.14
CA LEU A 260 -4.00 -8.80 -2.29
C LEU A 260 -3.62 -7.36 -1.90
N LEU A 261 -4.59 -6.54 -1.42
CA LEU A 261 -4.33 -5.15 -1.12
C LEU A 261 -3.45 -5.06 0.12
N THR A 262 -2.25 -4.52 -0.08
CA THR A 262 -1.23 -4.36 0.97
C THR A 262 -0.94 -2.88 1.23
N HIS A 263 -1.20 -2.03 0.24
CA HIS A 263 -0.90 -0.61 0.31
C HIS A 263 -2.09 0.22 -0.14
N ILE A 264 -2.53 1.12 0.73
CA ILE A 264 -3.57 2.11 0.43
C ILE A 264 -3.16 3.43 1.05
N ASP A 265 -3.02 4.46 0.22
CA ASP A 265 -2.58 5.78 0.66
C ASP A 265 -3.62 6.84 0.30
N GLY A 266 -4.29 7.30 1.35
CA GLY A 266 -5.36 8.29 1.30
C GLY A 266 -6.60 7.87 2.10
N PRO A 267 -7.48 8.82 2.45
CA PRO A 267 -8.65 8.56 3.29
C PRO A 267 -9.68 7.68 2.59
N VAL A 268 -10.41 6.87 3.35
CA VAL A 268 -11.49 6.01 2.84
C VAL A 268 -12.81 6.44 3.45
N PHE A 269 -13.86 6.51 2.63
CA PHE A 269 -15.21 6.83 3.07
C PHE A 269 -16.27 5.85 2.55
N LEU A 270 -17.01 5.23 3.46
CA LEU A 270 -18.09 4.29 3.13
C LEU A 270 -19.44 4.81 3.66
N GLU A 271 -20.48 4.85 2.84
CA GLU A 271 -21.81 5.30 3.26
C GLU A 271 -22.93 4.36 2.80
N ASN A 272 -23.90 4.12 3.67
CA ASN A 272 -25.11 3.33 3.38
C ASN A 272 -24.80 1.89 2.88
N MET A 273 -23.90 1.19 3.56
CA MET A 273 -23.53 -0.21 3.27
C MET A 273 -23.93 -1.13 4.43
N THR A 274 -25.24 -1.29 4.63
CA THR A 274 -25.85 -1.89 5.83
C THR A 274 -25.70 -3.41 6.00
N LYS A 275 -25.08 -4.09 5.02
CA LYS A 275 -24.71 -5.52 5.10
C LYS A 275 -23.19 -5.75 5.11
N LEU A 276 -22.40 -4.71 4.86
CA LEU A 276 -20.95 -4.83 4.71
C LEU A 276 -20.28 -5.18 6.04
N CYS A 277 -19.45 -6.21 6.02
CA CYS A 277 -18.61 -6.67 7.13
C CYS A 277 -17.15 -6.84 6.65
N TYR A 278 -16.26 -7.38 7.51
CA TYR A 278 -14.84 -7.65 7.20
C TYR A 278 -14.01 -6.39 6.88
N LEU A 279 -14.12 -5.36 7.72
CA LEU A 279 -13.45 -4.07 7.53
C LEU A 279 -12.21 -3.87 8.41
N ASP A 280 -11.84 -4.86 9.22
CA ASP A 280 -10.75 -4.73 10.18
C ASP A 280 -9.41 -4.46 9.52
N ALA A 281 -9.13 -5.11 8.38
CA ALA A 281 -7.93 -4.86 7.58
C ALA A 281 -7.87 -3.41 7.10
N LEU A 282 -8.95 -2.92 6.50
CA LEU A 282 -9.05 -1.57 5.97
C LEU A 282 -8.90 -0.49 7.05
N LYS A 283 -9.56 -0.67 8.20
CA LYS A 283 -9.52 0.26 9.35
C LYS A 283 -8.11 0.42 9.93
N LYS A 284 -7.26 -0.59 9.78
CA LYS A 284 -5.88 -0.60 10.31
C LYS A 284 -4.87 -0.06 9.30
N MET A 285 -5.18 -0.09 8.01
CA MET A 285 -4.27 0.34 6.95
C MET A 285 -4.27 1.86 6.71
N THR A 286 -5.44 2.52 6.85
CA THR A 286 -5.58 3.93 6.47
C THR A 286 -6.65 4.64 7.30
N LEU A 287 -6.71 5.97 7.18
CA LEU A 287 -7.77 6.77 7.76
C LEU A 287 -9.11 6.35 7.16
N TYR A 288 -9.96 5.78 8.01
CA TYR A 288 -11.26 5.25 7.65
C TYR A 288 -12.39 6.05 8.30
N ARG A 289 -13.41 6.41 7.51
CA ARG A 289 -14.64 7.04 7.99
C ARG A 289 -15.84 6.33 7.37
N ASP A 290 -16.92 6.21 8.13
CA ASP A 290 -18.14 5.61 7.62
C ASP A 290 -19.42 6.28 8.15
N ARG A 291 -20.52 6.03 7.45
CA ARG A 291 -21.86 6.41 7.87
C ARG A 291 -22.86 5.32 7.47
N ASN A 292 -23.61 4.80 8.45
CA ASN A 292 -24.63 3.78 8.21
C ASN A 292 -24.06 2.49 7.56
N VAL A 293 -22.91 2.04 8.09
CA VAL A 293 -22.29 0.74 7.80
C VAL A 293 -22.56 -0.21 8.97
N SER A 294 -22.51 -1.54 8.74
CA SER A 294 -22.80 -2.51 9.80
C SER A 294 -21.83 -2.36 10.98
N THR A 295 -22.36 -2.41 12.21
CA THR A 295 -21.51 -2.47 13.41
C THR A 295 -20.96 -3.88 13.61
N SER A 296 -19.91 -4.01 14.45
CA SER A 296 -19.32 -5.31 14.77
C SER A 296 -20.34 -6.28 15.37
N GLU A 297 -21.29 -5.81 16.18
CA GLU A 297 -22.36 -6.64 16.75
C GLU A 297 -23.36 -7.12 15.70
N GLN A 298 -23.67 -6.28 14.71
CA GLN A 298 -24.55 -6.66 13.60
C GLN A 298 -23.88 -7.71 12.71
N CYS A 299 -22.58 -7.57 12.44
CA CYS A 299 -21.79 -8.58 11.74
C CYS A 299 -21.73 -9.89 12.55
N ALA A 300 -21.54 -9.80 13.87
CA ALA A 300 -21.50 -10.96 14.76
C ALA A 300 -22.80 -11.77 14.73
N ARG A 301 -23.96 -11.11 14.75
CA ARG A 301 -25.28 -11.78 14.63
C ARG A 301 -25.46 -12.52 13.30
N ARG A 302 -24.69 -12.17 12.27
CA ARG A 302 -24.70 -12.81 10.96
C ARG A 302 -23.58 -13.85 10.80
N ASN A 303 -22.83 -14.14 11.88
CA ASN A 303 -21.62 -14.98 11.85
C ASN A 303 -20.57 -14.51 10.84
N ALA A 304 -20.49 -13.19 10.60
CA ALA A 304 -19.53 -12.60 9.67
C ALA A 304 -18.21 -12.25 10.37
N PHE A 305 -17.35 -13.26 10.54
CA PHE A 305 -16.04 -13.14 11.19
C PHE A 305 -14.93 -13.66 10.29
N CYS A 306 -13.71 -13.15 10.49
CA CYS A 306 -12.53 -13.70 9.84
C CYS A 306 -12.33 -15.17 10.22
N HIS A 307 -11.70 -15.93 9.32
CA HIS A 307 -11.35 -17.32 9.58
C HIS A 307 -10.40 -17.44 10.77
N SER A 308 -10.44 -18.57 11.51
CA SER A 308 -9.60 -18.82 12.69
C SER A 308 -8.10 -18.75 12.39
N GLU A 309 -7.72 -19.14 11.18
CA GLU A 309 -6.32 -19.12 10.70
C GLU A 309 -5.84 -17.73 10.26
N CYS A 310 -6.72 -16.72 10.27
CA CYS A 310 -6.32 -15.33 10.03
C CYS A 310 -5.71 -14.74 11.28
N LEU A 311 -4.69 -13.90 11.11
CA LEU A 311 -4.12 -13.13 12.22
C LEU A 311 -5.11 -12.05 12.68
N PRO A 312 -5.64 -12.11 13.92
CA PRO A 312 -6.68 -11.18 14.39
C PRO A 312 -6.23 -9.71 14.41
N GLU A 313 -4.94 -9.48 14.67
CA GLU A 313 -4.33 -8.15 14.72
C GLU A 313 -4.30 -7.47 13.36
N LEU A 314 -4.39 -8.21 12.25
CA LEU A 314 -4.43 -7.65 10.90
C LEU A 314 -5.81 -7.77 10.23
N GLY A 315 -6.60 -8.78 10.60
CA GLY A 315 -7.95 -8.97 10.06
C GLY A 315 -7.97 -9.64 8.67
N CYS A 316 -9.08 -9.48 7.96
CA CYS A 316 -9.35 -10.15 6.69
C CYS A 316 -10.17 -9.27 5.75
N TRP A 317 -10.23 -9.68 4.48
CA TRP A 317 -10.97 -9.00 3.40
C TRP A 317 -12.32 -9.65 3.07
N GLY A 318 -12.67 -10.73 3.76
CA GLY A 318 -13.87 -11.53 3.51
C GLY A 318 -13.87 -12.82 4.34
N PRO A 319 -14.86 -13.70 4.12
CA PRO A 319 -14.93 -15.00 4.79
C PRO A 319 -13.88 -15.97 4.22
N GLY A 320 -13.47 -16.93 5.06
CA GLY A 320 -12.62 -18.04 4.63
C GLY A 320 -11.11 -17.80 4.80
N ALA A 321 -10.36 -18.89 4.87
CA ALA A 321 -8.92 -18.87 5.16
C ALA A 321 -8.06 -18.28 4.04
N ASN A 322 -8.63 -18.11 2.85
CA ASN A 322 -7.99 -17.49 1.69
C ASN A 322 -8.20 -15.98 1.61
N MET A 323 -8.96 -15.40 2.53
CA MET A 323 -9.26 -13.96 2.58
C MET A 323 -8.56 -13.27 3.76
N CYS A 324 -7.71 -13.98 4.48
CA CYS A 324 -6.87 -13.39 5.52
C CYS A 324 -5.89 -12.39 4.90
N LEU A 325 -5.73 -11.23 5.54
CA LEU A 325 -4.65 -10.31 5.17
C LEU A 325 -3.28 -10.94 5.49
N HIS A 326 -3.21 -11.69 6.58
CA HIS A 326 -2.04 -12.46 6.96
C HIS A 326 -2.44 -13.76 7.64
N CYS A 327 -1.73 -14.84 7.32
CA CYS A 327 -1.93 -16.12 7.99
C CYS A 327 -1.32 -16.11 9.37
N CYS A 328 -1.96 -16.79 10.31
CA CYS A 328 -1.48 -16.82 11.67
C CYS A 328 -0.19 -17.67 11.80
N ASN A 329 -0.15 -18.83 11.11
CA ASN A 329 0.97 -19.77 11.17
C ASN A 329 1.53 -20.13 9.78
N LEU A 330 0.81 -21.01 9.07
CA LEU A 330 1.25 -21.57 7.79
C LEU A 330 0.39 -21.03 6.65
N GLN A 331 0.99 -20.99 5.46
CA GLN A 331 0.29 -20.62 4.23
C GLN A 331 0.50 -21.69 3.17
N ALA A 332 -0.60 -22.32 2.76
CA ALA A 332 -0.64 -23.26 1.65
C ALA A 332 -1.18 -22.56 0.40
N GLY A 333 -0.24 -22.04 -0.40
CA GLY A 333 -0.55 -21.24 -1.58
C GLY A 333 -1.27 -19.96 -1.20
N THR A 334 -2.60 -19.93 -1.38
CA THR A 334 -3.40 -18.74 -1.03
C THR A 334 -4.31 -18.93 0.18
N HIS A 335 -4.23 -20.09 0.87
CA HIS A 335 -5.02 -20.40 2.06
C HIS A 335 -4.12 -20.40 3.29
N CYS A 336 -4.61 -19.82 4.39
CA CYS A 336 -4.03 -20.00 5.70
C CYS A 336 -4.47 -21.34 6.27
N VAL A 337 -3.52 -22.12 6.77
CA VAL A 337 -3.78 -23.50 7.24
C VAL A 337 -3.10 -23.73 8.58
N SER A 338 -3.62 -24.71 9.33
CA SER A 338 -3.02 -25.15 10.58
C SER A 338 -1.85 -26.10 10.32
N GLU A 339 -2.03 -27.01 9.36
CA GLU A 339 -1.05 -27.94 8.83
C GLU A 339 -1.01 -27.84 7.30
N CYS A 340 0.16 -28.00 6.68
CA CYS A 340 0.27 -27.89 5.23
C CYS A 340 -0.59 -28.92 4.49
N THR A 341 -0.84 -30.08 5.10
CA THR A 341 -1.69 -31.14 4.55
C THR A 341 -3.18 -30.86 4.62
N ASP A 342 -3.62 -29.83 5.36
CA ASP A 342 -5.03 -29.39 5.35
C ASP A 342 -5.46 -28.92 3.96
N GLN A 343 -4.50 -28.48 3.14
CA GLN A 343 -4.73 -28.10 1.76
C GLN A 343 -4.16 -29.16 0.80
N PRO A 344 -5.00 -29.75 -0.07
CA PRO A 344 -4.52 -30.71 -1.07
C PRO A 344 -3.44 -30.13 -1.97
N GLY A 345 -2.42 -30.93 -2.27
CA GLY A 345 -1.27 -30.58 -3.09
C GLY A 345 -0.17 -29.84 -2.35
N PHE A 346 -0.22 -29.78 -1.01
CA PHE A 346 0.82 -29.16 -0.19
C PHE A 346 1.39 -30.12 0.85
N TYR A 347 2.64 -29.86 1.24
CA TYR A 347 3.39 -30.60 2.26
C TYR A 347 4.23 -29.66 3.13
N GLU A 348 4.65 -30.14 4.30
CA GLU A 348 5.50 -29.38 5.20
C GLU A 348 6.96 -29.41 4.72
N LEU A 349 7.59 -28.24 4.62
CA LEU A 349 9.01 -28.17 4.29
C LEU A 349 9.84 -28.72 5.46
N PRO A 350 10.89 -29.53 5.19
CA PRO A 350 11.81 -29.97 6.22
C PRO A 350 12.43 -28.76 6.90
N ASP A 351 12.26 -28.65 8.22
CA ASP A 351 12.78 -27.53 9.01
C ASP A 351 14.32 -27.60 9.02
N GLU A 352 15.02 -26.84 8.18
CA GLU A 352 16.50 -26.72 8.22
C GLU A 352 17.01 -26.20 9.58
N SER A 353 16.10 -25.70 10.42
CA SER A 353 16.38 -25.26 11.80
C SER A 353 16.49 -26.40 12.82
N ARG A 354 16.13 -27.65 12.49
CA ARG A 354 16.14 -28.78 13.45
C ARG A 354 17.53 -29.31 13.83
N THR A 355 18.61 -28.90 13.15
CA THR A 355 19.97 -29.33 13.52
C THR A 355 20.60 -28.56 14.69
N LYS A 356 19.91 -27.60 15.33
CA LYS A 356 20.37 -26.97 16.58
C LYS A 356 19.31 -26.72 17.67
N SER A 357 18.14 -27.34 17.57
CA SER A 357 17.14 -27.26 18.64
C SER A 357 16.45 -28.61 18.81
N GLY A 358 17.10 -29.51 19.54
CA GLY A 358 16.48 -30.74 20.01
C GLY A 358 15.30 -30.44 20.94
N ALA A 359 14.16 -31.07 20.65
CA ALA A 359 13.10 -31.39 21.60
C ALA A 359 12.47 -30.25 22.44
N LEU A 360 11.72 -29.32 21.83
CA LEU A 360 10.76 -28.45 22.54
C LEU A 360 9.60 -27.98 21.64
N LEU A 361 8.79 -28.87 21.04
CA LEU A 361 7.63 -28.43 20.22
C LEU A 361 6.35 -29.28 20.35
N HIS A 362 6.23 -30.10 21.40
CA HIS A 362 4.93 -30.59 21.83
C HIS A 362 4.88 -30.57 23.36
N GLY A 363 4.09 -29.67 23.92
CA GLY A 363 3.74 -29.70 25.34
C GLY A 363 3.74 -28.34 26.04
N THR A 364 2.51 -27.88 26.32
CA THR A 364 2.12 -27.09 27.50
C THR A 364 2.64 -25.66 27.68
N ARG A 365 1.74 -24.86 28.27
CA ARG A 365 1.90 -23.52 28.85
C ARG A 365 3.33 -23.03 29.05
N ASP A 366 3.51 -21.78 28.59
CA ASP A 366 4.38 -20.73 29.12
C ASP A 366 5.65 -20.39 28.31
N HIS A 367 5.78 -19.09 28.05
CA HIS A 367 6.92 -18.34 27.47
C HIS A 367 7.47 -18.66 26.06
N GLY A 368 7.15 -17.78 25.09
CA GLY A 368 8.19 -17.27 24.16
C GLY A 368 8.03 -17.47 22.64
N GLN A 369 6.90 -17.96 22.13
CA GLN A 369 6.60 -18.02 20.68
C GLN A 369 5.37 -17.15 20.33
N PRO A 370 5.24 -16.62 19.09
CA PRO A 370 4.04 -15.93 18.66
C PRO A 370 2.87 -16.92 18.67
N PHE A 371 2.10 -16.86 19.75
CA PHE A 371 0.89 -17.63 19.96
C PHE A 371 -0.26 -16.96 19.20
N CYS A 372 -0.83 -17.68 18.23
CA CYS A 372 -2.10 -17.34 17.60
C CYS A 372 -3.22 -17.40 18.65
N ARG A 373 -3.69 -16.24 19.11
CA ARG A 373 -4.85 -16.15 20.00
C ARG A 373 -6.12 -16.38 19.18
N THR A 374 -6.61 -17.62 19.15
CA THR A 374 -7.86 -18.02 18.48
C THR A 374 -9.13 -17.47 19.14
N LEU A 375 -9.02 -16.58 20.14
CA LEU A 375 -10.13 -16.01 20.90
C LEU A 375 -10.15 -14.47 20.83
N PRO A 376 -11.33 -13.83 20.78
CA PRO A 376 -11.45 -12.38 20.78
C PRO A 376 -10.91 -11.79 22.09
N ILE A 377 -9.99 -10.84 21.96
CA ILE A 377 -9.36 -10.12 23.05
C ILE A 377 -10.38 -9.12 23.63
N SER A 378 -10.64 -9.16 24.94
CA SER A 378 -11.39 -8.09 25.61
C SER A 378 -10.56 -6.81 25.64
N GLY A 379 -11.17 -5.63 25.56
CA GLY A 379 -10.45 -4.33 25.47
C GLY A 379 -9.36 -4.10 26.54
N SER A 380 -9.47 -4.74 27.71
CA SER A 380 -8.46 -4.72 28.79
C SER A 380 -7.17 -5.50 28.52
N GLN A 381 -7.14 -6.42 27.56
CA GLN A 381 -5.98 -7.24 27.22
C GLN A 381 -5.15 -6.67 26.05
N GLN A 382 -5.67 -5.63 25.38
CA GLN A 382 -5.02 -4.93 24.27
C GLN A 382 -3.90 -4.00 24.76
N ASP A 383 -4.04 -3.44 25.96
CA ASP A 383 -3.08 -2.51 26.57
C ASP A 383 -1.77 -3.18 27.07
N HIS A 384 -1.66 -4.51 26.96
CA HIS A 384 -0.51 -5.28 27.47
C HIS A 384 0.34 -5.95 26.36
N LEU A 385 0.10 -5.65 25.09
CA LEU A 385 0.91 -6.17 23.98
C LEU A 385 2.23 -5.40 23.86
N SER A 386 3.37 -6.10 23.98
CA SER A 386 4.69 -5.48 23.79
C SER A 386 4.98 -5.23 22.30
N ASP A 387 5.71 -4.15 21.98
CA ASP A 387 6.16 -3.83 20.62
C ASP A 387 6.94 -4.97 19.92
N ALA A 388 7.52 -5.90 20.68
CA ALA A 388 8.16 -7.09 20.13
C ALA A 388 7.16 -8.10 19.56
N MET A 389 5.99 -8.26 20.19
CA MET A 389 4.94 -9.18 19.74
C MET A 389 4.23 -8.65 18.48
N ILE A 390 4.07 -7.33 18.37
CA ILE A 390 3.55 -6.63 17.17
C ILE A 390 4.54 -6.72 16.00
N ARG A 391 5.85 -6.75 16.28
CA ARG A 391 6.89 -6.93 15.24
C ARG A 391 6.97 -8.38 14.75
N ALA A 392 6.79 -9.37 15.63
CA ALA A 392 6.77 -10.79 15.25
C ALA A 392 5.54 -11.17 14.41
N SER A 393 4.41 -10.49 14.60
CA SER A 393 3.16 -10.67 13.82
C SER A 393 3.22 -10.08 12.41
N LYS A 394 4.34 -9.41 12.04
CA LYS A 394 4.60 -8.91 10.68
C LYS A 394 5.58 -9.79 9.88
N LEU A 395 6.06 -10.89 10.45
CA LEU A 395 6.88 -11.85 9.70
C LEU A 395 5.98 -12.63 8.75
N PRO A 396 6.36 -12.80 7.47
CA PRO A 396 5.57 -13.57 6.52
C PRO A 396 5.36 -15.00 7.06
N ALA A 397 4.12 -15.50 6.93
CA ALA A 397 3.78 -16.86 7.33
C ALA A 397 4.70 -17.88 6.64
N LYS A 398 5.03 -18.96 7.35
CA LYS A 398 5.85 -20.04 6.78
C LYS A 398 5.08 -20.65 5.60
N GLN A 399 5.73 -20.69 4.44
CA GLN A 399 5.12 -21.22 3.22
C GLN A 399 5.21 -22.75 3.21
N CYS A 400 4.09 -23.39 2.87
CA CYS A 400 4.06 -24.82 2.61
C CYS A 400 4.72 -25.13 1.27
N GLY A 401 5.37 -26.30 1.18
CA GLY A 401 5.87 -26.83 -0.07
C GLY A 401 4.72 -27.28 -0.96
N ARG A 402 4.84 -27.10 -2.28
CA ARG A 402 3.86 -27.60 -3.25
C ARG A 402 4.28 -28.96 -3.78
N CYS A 403 3.36 -29.91 -3.78
CA CYS A 403 3.54 -31.23 -4.34
C CYS A 403 3.68 -31.21 -5.86
N HIS A 404 4.27 -32.27 -6.39
CA HIS A 404 4.26 -32.53 -7.82
C HIS A 404 2.80 -32.64 -8.33
N ASP A 405 2.54 -32.16 -9.55
CA ASP A 405 1.18 -32.13 -10.11
C ASP A 405 0.56 -33.54 -10.29
N GLU A 406 1.41 -34.58 -10.32
CA GLU A 406 1.03 -36.00 -10.36
C GLU A 406 0.40 -36.51 -9.05
N CYS A 407 0.65 -35.86 -7.92
CA CYS A 407 0.10 -36.30 -6.64
C CYS A 407 -1.39 -35.95 -6.55
N ALA A 408 -2.25 -36.94 -6.27
CA ALA A 408 -3.69 -36.73 -6.21
C ALA A 408 -4.13 -35.96 -4.95
N GLU A 409 -3.48 -36.22 -3.81
CA GLU A 409 -3.87 -35.68 -2.50
C GLU A 409 -2.78 -34.82 -1.89
N THR A 410 -1.67 -35.42 -1.45
CA THR A 410 -0.52 -34.75 -0.83
C THR A 410 0.77 -35.53 -1.12
N CYS A 411 1.90 -35.12 -0.56
CA CYS A 411 3.22 -35.66 -0.83
C CYS A 411 4.14 -35.48 0.38
N TYR A 412 5.27 -36.18 0.37
CA TYR A 412 6.36 -35.98 1.33
C TYR A 412 7.41 -34.99 0.82
N GLY A 413 7.37 -34.66 -0.47
CA GLY A 413 8.36 -33.83 -1.15
C GLY A 413 7.90 -33.38 -2.54
N PRO A 414 8.70 -32.57 -3.24
CA PRO A 414 8.32 -31.97 -4.51
C PRO A 414 8.36 -32.94 -5.69
N GLY A 415 8.92 -34.14 -5.53
CA GLY A 415 9.06 -35.14 -6.58
C GLY A 415 7.77 -35.90 -6.90
N SER A 416 7.62 -36.32 -8.15
CA SER A 416 6.50 -37.16 -8.61
C SER A 416 6.45 -38.55 -7.97
N HIS A 417 7.57 -39.01 -7.41
CA HIS A 417 7.69 -40.29 -6.70
C HIS A 417 7.42 -40.17 -5.20
N GLU A 418 7.24 -38.94 -4.70
CA GLU A 418 7.07 -38.66 -3.27
C GLU A 418 5.60 -38.45 -2.90
N CYS A 419 4.67 -38.85 -3.78
CA CYS A 419 3.24 -38.73 -3.52
C CYS A 419 2.81 -39.61 -2.34
N LYS A 420 1.99 -39.03 -1.46
CA LYS A 420 1.33 -39.74 -0.37
C LYS A 420 -0.09 -40.04 -0.84
N GLY A 421 -0.34 -41.30 -1.20
CA GLY A 421 -1.59 -41.74 -1.81
C GLY A 421 -1.42 -42.11 -3.28
N LYS A 422 -2.50 -42.01 -4.07
CA LYS A 422 -2.47 -42.35 -5.50
C LYS A 422 -1.83 -41.24 -6.33
N CYS A 423 -1.12 -41.63 -7.38
CA CYS A 423 -0.76 -40.70 -8.45
C CYS A 423 -1.92 -40.59 -9.43
N LYS A 424 -2.21 -39.39 -9.92
CA LYS A 424 -3.36 -39.11 -10.80
C LYS A 424 -3.32 -39.93 -12.09
N HIS A 425 -2.12 -40.18 -12.63
CA HIS A 425 -1.94 -40.82 -13.93
C HIS A 425 -1.21 -42.17 -13.87
N PHE A 426 -1.02 -42.74 -12.68
CA PHE A 426 -0.43 -44.06 -12.54
C PHE A 426 -1.53 -45.13 -12.67
N GLN A 427 -1.49 -45.88 -13.77
CA GLN A 427 -2.38 -47.01 -14.05
C GLN A 427 -1.87 -48.31 -13.45
#